data_AF-A0AAV7L0Q0-F1
#
_entry.id   AF-A0AAV7L0Q0-F1
#
_cell.length_a   1.000
_cell.length_b   1.000
_cell.length_c   1.000
_cell.angle_alpha   90.00
_cell.angle_beta   90.00
_cell.angle_gamma   90.00
#
_symmetry.space_group_name_H-M   'P 1'
#
loop_
_entity.id
_entity.type
_entity.pdbx_description
1 polymer ?
#
loop_
_entity_poly.entity_id
_entity_poly.type
_entity_poly.pdbx_seq_one_letter_code
_entity_poly.pdbx_strand_id
1 'polypeptide(L)'
;MDNAVASLTVETKSMHLDIAGFQSRVTGIEQRVSTVETHITSSQDRDQELLYLRSKLIDLEDRSCRDNVRFLRFPENVEGTDINSYLWETLPKLTGLTFDPPWSFEERTD
;
A
#
# COMPACT_ATOMS: atom_id res chain seq x y z
N MET A 1 -38.52 -28.35 56.48
CA MET A 1 -38.57 -27.11 55.67
C MET A 1 -37.23 -26.39 55.74
N ASP A 2 -36.65 -26.26 56.94
CA ASP A 2 -35.39 -25.54 57.20
C ASP A 2 -34.16 -26.06 56.44
N ASN A 3 -34.01 -27.38 56.25
CA ASN A 3 -32.85 -27.94 55.54
C ASN A 3 -32.85 -27.60 54.03
N ALA A 4 -34.04 -27.54 53.41
CA ALA A 4 -34.17 -27.15 52.00
C ALA A 4 -33.87 -25.66 51.81
N VAL A 5 -34.32 -24.82 52.74
CA VAL A 5 -34.00 -23.39 52.75
C VAL A 5 -32.50 -23.16 52.93
N ALA A 6 -31.85 -23.90 53.84
CA ALA A 6 -30.40 -23.83 54.03
C ALA A 6 -29.63 -24.22 52.75
N SER A 7 -30.02 -25.31 52.08
CA SER A 7 -29.42 -25.74 50.82
C SER A 7 -29.54 -24.68 49.73
N LEU A 8 -30.74 -24.11 49.55
CA LEU A 8 -30.98 -23.04 48.57
C LEU A 8 -30.14 -21.80 48.85
N THR A 9 -29.93 -21.44 50.12
CA THR A 9 -29.06 -20.29 50.46
C THR A 9 -27.60 -20.52 50.11
N VAL A 10 -27.09 -21.75 50.24
CA VAL A 10 -25.72 -22.10 49.86
C VAL A 10 -25.57 -22.04 48.34
N GLU A 11 -26.52 -22.61 47.61
CA GLU A 11 -26.52 -22.61 46.14
C GLU A 11 -26.62 -21.18 45.58
N THR A 12 -27.46 -20.33 46.18
CA THR A 12 -27.57 -18.90 45.82
C THR A 12 -26.26 -18.14 46.03
N LYS A 13 -25.54 -18.42 47.12
CA LYS A 13 -24.22 -17.83 47.38
C LYS A 13 -23.18 -18.31 46.35
N SER A 14 -23.21 -19.60 46.00
CA SER A 14 -22.33 -20.15 44.96
C SER A 14 -22.58 -19.46 43.63
N MET A 15 -23.84 -19.38 43.20
CA MET A 15 -24.21 -18.68 41.97
C MET A 15 -23.77 -17.21 41.99
N HIS A 16 -23.86 -16.52 43.13
CA HIS A 16 -23.40 -15.14 43.24
C HIS A 16 -21.89 -14.99 43.00
N LEU A 17 -21.09 -15.93 43.52
CA LEU A 17 -19.65 -15.96 43.29
C LEU A 17 -19.30 -16.24 41.82
N ASP A 18 -20.01 -17.18 41.19
CA ASP A 18 -19.83 -17.50 39.78
C ASP A 18 -20.19 -16.31 38.88
N ILE A 19 -21.30 -15.62 39.19
CA ILE A 19 -21.71 -14.40 38.49
C ILE A 19 -20.65 -13.30 38.63
N ALA A 20 -20.10 -13.08 39.83
CA ALA A 20 -19.02 -12.11 40.04
C ALA A 20 -17.76 -12.48 39.22
N GLY A 21 -17.43 -13.78 39.17
CA GLY A 21 -16.35 -14.30 38.33
C GLY A 21 -16.59 -14.06 36.84
N PHE A 22 -17.81 -14.28 36.36
CA PHE A 22 -18.18 -13.99 34.97
C PHE A 22 -18.14 -12.50 34.66
N GLN A 23 -18.62 -11.64 35.56
CA GLN A 23 -18.54 -10.18 35.39
C GLN A 23 -17.10 -9.72 35.21
N SER A 24 -16.19 -10.20 36.06
CA SER A 24 -14.76 -9.87 35.94
C SER A 24 -14.18 -10.32 34.60
N ARG A 25 -14.53 -11.53 34.13
CA ARG A 25 -14.08 -12.04 32.83
C ARG A 25 -14.65 -11.25 31.66
N VAL A 26 -15.92 -10.87 31.72
CA VAL A 26 -16.59 -10.05 30.69
C VAL A 26 -15.91 -8.70 30.57
N THR A 27 -15.66 -8.01 31.69
CA THR A 27 -14.92 -6.73 31.69
C THR A 27 -13.52 -6.88 31.10
N GLY A 28 -12.81 -7.96 31.42
CA GLY A 28 -11.51 -8.25 30.81
C GLY A 28 -11.58 -8.51 29.30
N ILE A 29 -12.66 -9.13 28.82
CA ILE A 29 -12.89 -9.32 27.38
C ILE A 29 -13.20 -7.98 26.71
N GLU A 30 -14.08 -7.16 27.29
CA GLU A 30 -14.44 -5.84 26.75
C GLU A 30 -13.22 -4.94 26.57
N GLN A 31 -12.32 -4.91 27.55
CA GLN A 31 -11.05 -4.15 27.45
C GLN A 31 -10.15 -4.66 26.32
N ARG A 32 -10.04 -5.98 26.15
CA ARG A 32 -9.24 -6.58 25.08
C ARG A 32 -9.84 -6.32 23.71
N VAL A 33 -11.17 -6.42 23.59
CA VAL A 33 -11.90 -6.11 22.35
C VAL A 33 -11.69 -4.64 21.98
N SER A 34 -11.87 -3.72 22.92
CA SER A 34 -11.63 -2.29 22.70
C SER A 34 -10.20 -2.01 22.22
N THR A 35 -9.21 -2.67 22.83
CA THR A 35 -7.80 -2.56 22.40
C THR A 35 -7.61 -3.07 20.97
N VAL A 36 -8.17 -4.24 20.64
CA VAL A 36 -8.09 -4.81 19.29
C VAL A 36 -8.77 -3.91 18.26
N GLU A 37 -9.92 -3.33 18.58
CA GLU A 37 -10.63 -2.39 17.71
C GLU A 37 -9.77 -1.17 17.39
N THR A 38 -9.10 -0.58 18.38
CA THR A 38 -8.18 0.55 18.14
C THR A 38 -6.97 0.19 17.27
N HIS A 39 -6.48 -1.05 17.37
CA HIS A 39 -5.40 -1.51 16.50
C HIS A 39 -5.88 -1.76 15.06
N ILE A 40 -7.11 -2.26 14.90
CA ILE A 40 -7.72 -2.46 13.57
C ILE A 40 -7.91 -1.12 12.86
N THR A 41 -8.47 -0.11 13.53
CA THR A 41 -8.66 1.22 12.93
C THR A 41 -7.31 1.84 12.54
N SER A 42 -6.33 1.80 13.44
CA SER A 42 -4.95 2.23 13.15
C SER A 42 -4.35 1.50 11.94
N SER A 43 -4.63 0.20 11.77
CA SER A 43 -4.13 -0.55 10.62
C SER A 43 -4.81 -0.14 9.33
N GLN A 44 -6.12 0.09 9.36
CA GLN A 44 -6.88 0.54 8.21
C GLN A 44 -6.41 1.93 7.74
N ASP A 45 -6.13 2.83 8.67
CA ASP A 45 -5.61 4.17 8.34
C ASP A 45 -4.24 4.09 7.65
N ARG A 46 -3.35 3.22 8.14
CA ARG A 46 -2.04 2.97 7.51
C ARG A 46 -2.18 2.35 6.13
N ASP A 47 -3.12 1.43 5.94
CA ASP A 47 -3.36 0.80 4.63
C ASP A 47 -3.90 1.83 3.62
N GLN A 48 -4.75 2.76 4.05
CA GLN A 48 -5.21 3.86 3.21
C GLN A 48 -4.06 4.80 2.83
N GLU A 49 -3.20 5.15 3.77
CA GLU A 49 -2.01 5.96 3.50
C GLU A 49 -1.08 5.29 2.49
N LEU A 50 -0.84 3.98 2.63
CA LEU A 50 -0.02 3.20 1.70
C LEU A 50 -0.62 3.21 0.28
N LEU A 51 -1.94 3.06 0.15
CA LEU A 51 -2.60 3.13 -1.15
C LEU A 51 -2.45 4.51 -1.79
N TYR A 52 -2.62 5.57 -1.00
CA TYR A 52 -2.43 6.95 -1.45
C TYR A 52 -0.98 7.20 -1.91
N LEU A 53 0.01 6.81 -1.10
CA LEU A 53 1.42 6.98 -1.43
C LEU A 53 1.80 6.19 -2.68
N ARG A 54 1.29 4.96 -2.83
CA ARG A 54 1.51 4.15 -4.03
C ARG A 54 0.94 4.83 -5.27
N SER A 55 -0.28 5.35 -5.20
CA SER A 55 -0.89 6.08 -6.32
C SER A 55 -0.08 7.32 -6.69
N LYS A 56 0.45 8.04 -5.69
CA LYS A 56 1.29 9.22 -5.91
C LYS A 56 2.64 8.85 -6.54
N LEU A 57 3.23 7.72 -6.16
CA LEU A 57 4.47 7.22 -6.76
C LEU A 57 4.25 6.93 -8.25
N ILE A 58 3.16 6.24 -8.60
CA ILE A 58 2.81 5.96 -9.99
C ILE A 58 2.62 7.26 -10.79
N ASP A 59 1.88 8.24 -10.26
CA ASP A 59 1.71 9.55 -10.94
C ASP A 59 3.05 10.29 -11.12
N LEU A 60 3.96 10.21 -10.14
CA LEU A 60 5.29 10.80 -10.26
C LEU A 60 6.17 10.08 -11.29
N GLU A 61 6.11 8.75 -11.33
CA GLU A 61 6.84 7.93 -12.31
C GLU A 61 6.33 8.21 -13.73
N ASP A 62 5.01 8.22 -13.92
CA ASP A 62 4.36 8.53 -15.19
C ASP A 62 4.70 9.96 -15.67
N ARG A 63 4.76 10.94 -14.76
CA ARG A 63 5.19 12.31 -15.09
C ARG A 63 6.67 12.38 -15.44
N SER A 64 7.52 11.68 -14.69
CA SER A 64 8.96 11.66 -14.92
C SER A 64 9.34 10.95 -16.22
N CYS A 65 8.52 9.98 -16.66
CA CYS A 65 8.77 9.21 -17.87
C CYS A 65 7.90 9.63 -19.06
N ARG A 66 7.05 10.66 -18.90
CA ARG A 66 6.06 11.07 -19.90
C ARG A 66 6.65 11.31 -21.29
N ASP A 67 7.82 11.94 -21.32
CA ASP A 67 8.48 12.35 -22.56
C ASP A 67 9.60 11.36 -22.97
N ASN A 68 9.79 10.28 -22.20
CA ASN A 68 10.78 9.26 -22.51
C ASN A 68 10.23 8.29 -23.58
N VAL A 69 11.00 8.09 -24.65
CA VAL A 69 10.70 7.11 -25.69
C VAL A 69 11.66 5.94 -25.57
N ARG A 70 11.13 4.70 -25.68
CA ARG A 70 11.95 3.48 -25.68
C ARG A 70 11.97 2.85 -27.06
N PHE A 71 13.17 2.67 -27.62
CA PHE A 71 13.39 1.89 -28.83
C PHE A 71 13.55 0.41 -28.45
N LEU A 72 12.60 -0.43 -28.88
CA LEU A 72 12.64 -1.87 -28.63
C LEU A 72 13.02 -2.61 -29.90
N ARG A 73 13.89 -3.62 -29.77
CA ARG A 73 14.37 -4.47 -30.90
C ARG A 73 15.06 -3.67 -32.00
N PHE A 74 15.69 -2.57 -31.63
CA PHE A 74 16.50 -1.81 -32.55
C PHE A 74 17.78 -2.60 -32.85
N PRO A 75 18.20 -2.75 -34.12
CA PRO A 75 19.40 -3.49 -34.46
C PRO A 75 20.64 -2.81 -33.85
N GLU A 76 21.48 -3.59 -33.19
CA GLU A 76 22.69 -3.09 -32.52
C GLU A 76 23.82 -2.81 -33.53
N ASN A 77 24.70 -1.86 -33.23
CA ASN A 77 25.89 -1.48 -34.03
C ASN A 77 25.59 -0.82 -35.39
N VAL A 78 24.35 -0.40 -35.64
CA VAL A 78 23.99 0.40 -36.83
C VAL A 78 24.29 1.89 -36.69
N GLU A 79 24.58 2.31 -35.45
CA GLU A 79 24.64 3.69 -34.99
C GLU A 79 25.99 4.36 -35.32
N GLY A 80 27.02 3.56 -35.63
CA GLY A 80 28.37 4.06 -35.88
C GLY A 80 29.02 4.62 -34.62
N THR A 81 29.71 5.75 -34.73
CA THR A 81 30.47 6.37 -33.61
C THR A 81 29.64 7.42 -32.84
N ASP A 82 28.56 7.95 -33.41
CA ASP A 82 27.73 8.98 -32.78
C ASP A 82 26.23 8.67 -32.94
N ILE A 83 25.62 8.32 -31.81
CA ILE A 83 24.20 7.99 -31.68
C ILE A 83 23.31 9.19 -32.01
N ASN A 84 23.74 10.41 -31.65
CA ASN A 84 22.97 11.62 -31.92
C ASN A 84 22.76 11.81 -33.42
N SER A 85 23.85 11.77 -34.19
CA SER A 85 23.81 11.91 -35.65
C SER A 85 22.94 10.84 -36.31
N TYR A 86 23.02 9.59 -35.83
CA TYR A 86 22.20 8.49 -36.34
C TYR A 86 20.70 8.71 -36.06
N LEU A 87 20.34 9.13 -34.84
CA LEU A 87 18.94 9.42 -34.47
C LEU A 87 18.39 10.61 -35.26
N TRP A 88 19.20 11.64 -35.53
CA TRP A 88 18.81 12.78 -36.37
C TRP A 88 18.43 12.38 -37.79
N GLU A 89 19.13 11.41 -38.38
CA GLU A 89 18.82 10.93 -39.72
C GLU A 89 17.62 9.96 -39.72
N THR A 90 17.50 9.13 -38.69
CA THR A 90 16.52 8.03 -38.67
C THR A 90 15.15 8.42 -38.15
N LEU A 91 15.05 9.29 -37.14
CA LEU A 91 13.76 9.69 -36.56
C LEU A 91 12.84 10.40 -37.57
N PRO A 92 13.31 11.36 -38.39
CA PRO A 92 12.46 11.96 -39.42
C PRO A 92 11.98 10.93 -40.44
N LYS A 93 12.85 9.99 -40.83
CA LYS A 93 12.52 8.94 -41.80
C LYS A 93 11.48 7.95 -41.25
N LEU A 94 11.57 7.62 -39.96
CA LEU A 94 10.66 6.68 -39.30
C LEU A 94 9.30 7.30 -38.97
N THR A 95 9.29 8.57 -38.55
CA THR A 95 8.07 9.26 -38.07
C THR A 95 7.37 10.08 -39.15
N GLY A 96 8.07 10.43 -40.24
CA GLY A 96 7.57 11.37 -41.25
C GLY A 96 7.47 12.81 -40.75
N LEU A 97 8.02 13.11 -39.56
CA LEU A 97 7.99 14.43 -38.94
C LEU A 97 9.28 15.19 -39.22
N THR A 98 9.16 16.50 -39.39
CA THR A 98 10.30 17.41 -39.47
C THR A 98 10.59 17.98 -38.09
N PHE A 99 11.78 17.73 -37.58
CA PHE A 99 12.23 18.25 -36.29
C PHE A 99 13.13 19.47 -36.54
N ASP A 100 12.76 20.62 -36.00
CA ASP A 100 13.58 21.84 -36.07
C ASP A 100 14.62 21.83 -34.94
N PRO A 101 15.92 22.01 -35.24
CA PRO A 101 16.96 22.08 -34.21
C PRO A 101 16.85 23.34 -33.33
N PRO A 102 17.41 23.34 -32.09
CA PRO A 102 18.38 22.37 -31.56
C PRO A 102 17.84 21.54 -30.40
N TRP A 103 17.86 20.21 -30.54
CA TRP A 103 17.71 19.26 -29.43
C TRP A 103 18.99 18.45 -29.29
N SER A 104 19.56 18.36 -28.09
CA SER A 104 20.69 17.47 -27.81
C SER A 104 20.15 16.25 -27.07
N PHE A 105 20.50 15.03 -27.48
CA PHE A 105 20.25 13.87 -26.65
C PHE A 105 21.34 13.84 -25.57
N GLU A 106 20.95 14.10 -24.33
CA GLU A 106 21.81 13.86 -23.16
C GLU A 106 21.63 12.40 -22.75
N GLU A 107 22.75 11.69 -22.65
CA GLU A 107 22.76 10.35 -22.08
C GLU A 107 22.48 10.49 -20.58
N ARG A 108 21.35 9.95 -20.13
CA ARG A 108 21.04 9.91 -18.70
C ARG A 108 22.00 8.93 -18.04
N THR A 109 23.00 9.49 -17.37
CA THR A 109 23.91 8.74 -16.49
C THR A 109 23.17 8.49 -15.17
N ASP A 110 22.70 7.27 -14.96
CA ASP A 110 22.13 6.82 -13.69
C ASP A 110 23.21 6.67 -12.59
#